data_AF-A0A0P0XEF4-F1
#
_entry.id   AF-A0A0P0XEF4-F1
#
_cell.length_a   1.000
_cell.length_b   1.000
_cell.length_c   1.000
_cell.angle_alpha   90.00
_cell.angle_beta   90.00
_cell.angle_gamma   90.00
#
_symmetry.space_group_name_H-M   'P 1'
#
loop_
_entity.id
_entity.type
_entity.pdbx_description
1 polymer ?
#
loop_
_entity_poly.entity_id
_entity_poly.type
_entity_poly.pdbx_seq_one_letter_code
_entity_poly.pdbx_strand_id
1 'polypeptide(L)' 'MAFLLGAFLGLVLGVAVVMAFARLENTRAEQRRELAATVSSFSKLTVEDLRKLIPLELYPSWVSFTQKQNLNG' A
#
# COMPACT_ATOMS: atom_id res chain seq x y z
N MET A 1 8.58 45.12 -20.59
CA MET A 1 9.01 44.47 -19.34
C MET A 1 7.87 43.85 -18.55
N ALA A 2 6.73 44.53 -18.35
CA ALA A 2 5.61 43.99 -17.58
C ALA A 2 5.08 42.62 -18.09
N PHE A 3 4.97 42.44 -19.42
CA PHE A 3 4.55 41.17 -20.01
C PHE A 3 5.48 40.00 -19.64
N LEU A 4 6.80 40.18 -19.77
CA LEU A 4 7.79 39.16 -19.43
C LEU A 4 7.76 38.82 -17.94
N LEU A 5 7.58 39.83 -17.07
CA LEU A 5 7.42 39.62 -15.64
C LEU A 5 6.16 38.81 -15.33
N GLY A 6 5.03 39.16 -15.95
CA GLY A 6 3.76 38.43 -15.79
C GLY A 6 3.85 37.00 -16.29
N ALA A 7 4.48 36.77 -17.45
CA ALA A 7 4.71 35.43 -17.99
C ALA A 7 5.60 34.58 -17.08
N PHE A 8 6.68 35.16 -16.54
CA PHE A 8 7.56 34.48 -15.59
C PHE A 8 6.83 34.14 -14.29
N LEU A 9 6.09 35.10 -13.71
CA LEU A 9 5.34 34.89 -12.48
C LEU A 9 4.23 33.85 -12.65
N GLY A 10 3.52 33.89 -13.79
CA GLY A 10 2.49 32.92 -14.13
C GLY A 10 3.05 31.51 -14.32
N LEU A 11 4.22 31.39 -14.97
CA LEU A 11 4.92 30.10 -15.10
C LEU A 11 5.34 29.55 -13.74
N VAL A 12 5.97 30.37 -12.89
CA VAL A 12 6.40 29.96 -11.54
C VAL A 12 5.19 29.53 -10.70
N LEU A 13 4.11 30.32 -10.72
CA LEU A 13 2.88 29.99 -9.99
C LEU A 13 2.24 28.70 -10.52
N GLY A 14 2.15 28.54 -11.83
CA GLY A 14 1.62 27.32 -12.45
C GLY A 14 2.41 26.07 -12.07
N VAL A 15 3.74 26.14 -12.16
CA VAL A 15 4.62 25.03 -11.73
C VAL A 15 4.48 24.75 -10.24
N ALA A 16 4.42 25.78 -9.40
CA ALA A 16 4.26 25.62 -7.96
C ALA A 16 2.94 24.93 -7.60
N VAL A 17 1.84 25.30 -8.26
CA VAL A 17 0.53 24.66 -8.08
C VAL A 17 0.58 23.20 -8.51
N VAL A 18 1.13 22.89 -9.69
CA VAL A 18 1.28 21.50 -10.16
C VAL A 18 2.12 20.66 -9.18
N MET A 19 3.24 21.20 -8.70
CA MET A 19 4.08 20.52 -7.70
C MET A 19 3.35 20.31 -6.38
N ALA A 20 2.54 21.28 -5.92
CA ALA A 20 1.75 21.14 -4.70
C ALA A 20 0.72 20.02 -4.84
N PHE A 21 -0.03 19.96 -5.94
CA PHE A 21 -0.97 18.88 -6.22
C PHE A 21 -0.26 17.52 -6.31
N ALA A 22 0.84 17.43 -7.05
CA ALA A 22 1.61 16.19 -7.19
C ALA A 22 2.11 15.67 -5.83
N ARG A 23 2.55 16.56 -4.93
CA ARG A 23 2.96 16.17 -3.56
C ARG A 23 1.78 15.68 -2.74
N LEU A 24 0.66 16.39 -2.75
CA LEU A 24 -0.55 16.00 -2.01
C LEU A 24 -1.13 14.67 -2.49
N GLU A 25 -1.09 14.41 -3.81
CA GLU A 25 -1.54 13.14 -4.37
C GLU A 25 -0.58 12.00 -4.06
N ASN A 26 0.73 12.24 -4.11
CA ASN A 26 1.73 11.23 -3.76
C ASN A 26 1.66 10.84 -2.29
N THR A 27 1.52 11.78 -1.36
CA THR A 27 1.39 11.46 0.08
C THR A 27 0.10 10.67 0.35
N ARG A 28 -1.00 11.02 -0.31
CA ARG A 28 -2.25 10.24 -0.24
C ARG A 28 -2.08 8.84 -0.83
N ALA A 29 -1.34 8.70 -1.92
CA ALA A 29 -1.09 7.41 -2.57
C ALA A 29 -0.16 6.51 -1.73
N GLU A 30 0.82 7.10 -1.05
CA GLU A 30 1.75 6.40 -0.16
C GLU A 30 1.01 5.68 0.97
N GLN A 31 0.06 6.35 1.63
CA GLN A 31 -0.77 5.73 2.68
C GLN A 31 -1.55 4.51 2.18
N ARG A 32 -2.07 4.56 0.95
CA ARG A 32 -2.78 3.41 0.35
C ARG A 32 -1.83 2.27 0.01
N ARG A 33 -0.61 2.60 -0.44
CA ARG A 33 0.43 1.61 -0.75
C ARG A 33 0.94 0.92 0.52
N GLU A 34 1.11 1.67 1.60
CA GLU A 34 1.52 1.12 2.90
C GLU A 34 0.50 0.09 3.41
N LEU A 35 -0.79 0.45 3.43
CA LEU A 35 -1.83 -0.49 3.85
C LEU A 35 -1.90 -1.72 2.94
N ALA A 36 -1.81 -1.53 1.62
CA ALA A 36 -1.78 -2.64 0.67
C ALA A 36 -0.56 -3.54 0.88
N ALA A 37 0.61 -2.96 1.20
CA ALA A 37 1.82 -3.71 1.50
C ALA A 37 1.65 -4.54 2.78
N THR A 38 1.08 -3.97 3.83
CA THR A 38 0.75 -4.66 5.08
C THR A 38 -0.27 -5.78 4.87
N VAL A 39 -1.34 -5.55 4.12
CA VAL A 39 -2.29 -6.61 3.76
C VAL A 39 -1.61 -7.71 2.95
N SER A 40 -0.71 -7.36 2.03
CA SER A 40 0.06 -8.33 1.24
C SER A 40 1.05 -9.14 2.07
N SER A 41 1.58 -8.58 3.17
CA SER A 41 2.44 -9.34 4.09
C SER A 41 1.59 -10.29 4.93
N PHE A 42 0.40 -9.87 5.38
CA PHE A 42 -0.56 -10.75 6.04
C PHE A 42 -1.02 -11.90 5.13
N SER A 43 -1.26 -11.66 3.84
CA SER A 43 -1.65 -12.73 2.91
C SER A 43 -0.54 -13.76 2.65
N LYS A 44 0.71 -13.43 2.99
CA LYS A 44 1.85 -14.36 2.90
C LYS A 44 2.09 -15.15 4.18
N LEU A 45 1.41 -14.82 5.28
CA LEU A 45 1.55 -15.58 6.52
C LEU A 45 1.09 -17.02 6.30
N THR A 46 1.92 -17.95 6.75
CA THR A 46 1.60 -19.37 6.70
C THR A 46 0.78 -19.78 7.92
N VAL A 47 0.22 -21.00 7.87
CA VAL A 47 -0.47 -21.60 9.02
C VAL A 47 0.46 -21.71 10.23
N GLU A 48 1.75 -21.96 10.00
CA GLU A 48 2.75 -22.04 11.06
C GLU A 48 2.97 -20.68 11.75
N ASP A 49 3.01 -19.60 10.97
CA ASP A 49 3.11 -18.24 11.51
C ASP A 49 1.88 -17.89 12.34
N LEU A 50 0.69 -18.22 11.86
CA LEU A 50 -0.57 -18.02 12.60
C LEU A 50 -0.59 -18.82 13.91
N ARG A 51 -0.11 -20.07 13.92
CA ARG A 51 0.00 -20.89 15.13
C ARG A 51 1.01 -20.34 16.15
N LYS A 52 2.01 -19.56 15.71
CA LYS A 52 2.96 -18.87 16.61
C LYS A 52 2.38 -17.58 17.17
N LEU A 53 1.61 -16.85 16.37
CA LEU A 53 1.02 -15.56 16.75
C LEU A 53 -0.22 -15.71 17.64
N ILE A 54 -1.03 -16.75 17.40
CA ILE A 54 -2.30 -16.99 18.09
C ILE A 54 -2.08 -18.10 19.15
N PRO A 55 -2.45 -17.87 20.42
CA PRO A 55 -2.46 -18.93 21.42
C PRO A 55 -3.29 -20.12 20.93
N LEU A 56 -2.76 -21.34 21.06
CA LEU A 56 -3.44 -22.57 20.62
C LEU A 56 -4.87 -22.72 21.18
N GLU A 57 -5.13 -22.14 22.35
CA GLU A 57 -6.45 -22.12 23.02
C GLU A 57 -7.52 -21.33 22.25
N LEU A 58 -7.11 -20.32 21.49
CA LEU A 58 -7.99 -19.49 20.66
C LEU A 58 -8.01 -19.95 19.19
N TYR A 59 -7.28 -21.01 18.86
CA TYR A 59 -7.22 -21.51 17.49
C TYR A 59 -8.54 -22.21 17.12
N PRO A 60 -9.31 -21.70 16.15
CA PRO A 60 -10.62 -22.27 15.82
C PRO A 60 -10.49 -23.67 15.20
N SER A 61 -11.26 -24.63 15.72
CA SER A 61 -11.29 -26.01 15.20
C SER A 61 -11.89 -26.14 13.79
N TRP A 62 -12.69 -25.16 13.36
CA TRP A 62 -13.27 -25.10 12.02
C TRP A 62 -12.31 -24.61 10.93
N VAL A 63 -11.10 -24.14 11.29
CA VAL A 63 -10.10 -23.69 10.31
C VAL A 63 -9.12 -24.84 10.01
N SER A 64 -9.48 -25.64 9.00
CA SER A 64 -8.60 -26.65 8.42
C SER A 64 -8.07 -26.18 7.06
N PHE A 65 -6.75 -26.06 6.92
CA PHE A 65 -6.12 -25.85 5.62
C PHE A 65 -5.96 -27.18 4.91
N THR A 66 -6.58 -27.34 3.74
CA THR A 66 -6.36 -28.52 2.90
C THR A 66 -4.93 -28.48 2.34
N GLN A 67 -4.10 -29.46 2.68
CA GLN A 67 -2.80 -29.60 2.03
C GLN A 67 -3.03 -29.85 0.54
N LYS A 68 -2.40 -29.05 -0.33
CA LYS A 68 -2.49 -29.22 -1.78
C LYS A 68 -1.94 -30.61 -2.12
N GLN A 69 -2.82 -31.53 -2.49
CA GLN A 69 -2.44 -32.86 -2.96
C GLN A 69 -1.76 -32.67 -4.33
N ASN A 70 -0.48 -33.03 -4.42
CA ASN A 70 0.22 -33.03 -5.70
C ASN A 70 -0.28 -34.25 -6.48
N LEU A 71 -1.20 -34.03 -7.42
CA LEU A 71 -1.66 -35.05 -8.37
C LEU A 71 -0.59 -35.23 -9.46
N ASN A 72 0.61 -35.68 -9.08
CA ASN A 72 1.58 -36.22 -10.01
C ASN A 72 1.70 -37.72 -9.70
N GLY A 73 0.81 -38.49 -10.33
CA GLY A 73 1.00 -39.92 -10.55
C GLY A 73 1.51 -40.10 -11.98
#